data_AF-A0A8J7TV04-F1
#
_entry.id   AF-A0A8J7TV04-F1
#
_cell.length_a   1.000
_cell.length_b   1.000
_cell.length_c   1.000
_cell.angle_alpha   90.00
_cell.angle_beta   90.00
_cell.angle_gamma   90.00
#
_symmetry.space_group_name_H-M   'P 1'
#
loop_
_entity.id
_entity.type
_entity.pdbx_description
1 polymer ?
#
loop_
_entity_poly.entity_id
_entity_poly.type
_entity_poly.pdbx_seq_one_letter_code
_entity_poly.pdbx_strand_id
1 'polypeptide(L)'
;MDEDALPADIAAAVARAGSLDDRALREAMKPLLTPKQARRLAELNYKAQDKGLTAAERAEQSALAHLADKSKVVRAAVMAELRKRGVDVANLIAP
;
A
#
# COMPACT_ATOMS: atom_id res chain seq x y z
N MET A 1 -20.80 -8.60 7.02
CA MET A 1 -19.67 -8.14 6.19
C MET A 1 -18.46 -8.79 6.82
N ASP A 2 -17.69 -9.57 6.08
CA ASP A 2 -16.46 -10.17 6.62
C ASP A 2 -15.46 -9.03 6.84
N GLU A 3 -15.34 -8.56 8.09
CA GLU A 3 -14.42 -7.48 8.46
C GLU A 3 -12.95 -7.83 8.18
N ASP A 4 -12.65 -9.13 8.02
CA ASP A 4 -11.34 -9.67 7.66
C ASP A 4 -11.07 -9.73 6.14
N ALA A 5 -12.06 -9.43 5.30
CA ALA A 5 -11.89 -9.49 3.85
C ALA A 5 -11.13 -8.26 3.32
N LEU A 6 -10.04 -8.50 2.60
CA LEU A 6 -9.33 -7.44 1.89
C LEU A 6 -10.26 -6.72 0.90
N PRO A 7 -10.17 -5.39 0.75
CA PRO A 7 -10.83 -4.68 -0.33
C PRO A 7 -10.54 -5.33 -1.69
N ALA A 8 -11.56 -5.44 -2.55
CA ALA A 8 -11.50 -6.22 -3.79
C ALA A 8 -10.34 -5.80 -4.70
N ASP A 9 -10.02 -4.51 -4.75
CA ASP A 9 -8.92 -3.98 -5.56
C ASP A 9 -7.53 -4.32 -4.99
N ILE A 10 -7.43 -4.52 -3.67
CA ILE A 10 -6.22 -5.01 -2.98
C ILE A 10 -6.09 -6.51 -3.20
N ALA A 11 -7.17 -7.27 -3.00
CA ALA A 11 -7.19 -8.72 -3.23
C ALA A 11 -6.79 -9.07 -4.67
N ALA A 12 -7.32 -8.34 -5.66
CA ALA A 12 -6.95 -8.50 -7.06
C ALA A 12 -5.47 -8.18 -7.32
N ALA A 13 -4.93 -7.14 -6.68
CA ALA A 13 -3.51 -6.78 -6.82
C ALA A 13 -2.58 -7.85 -6.21
N VAL A 14 -2.97 -8.44 -5.06
CA VAL A 14 -2.26 -9.56 -4.43
C VAL A 14 -2.29 -10.80 -5.32
N ALA A 15 -3.45 -11.18 -5.84
CA ALA A 15 -3.60 -12.35 -6.71
C ALA A 15 -2.73 -12.24 -7.97
N ARG A 16 -2.59 -11.03 -8.53
CA ARG A 16 -1.72 -10.77 -9.68
C ARG A 16 -0.24 -10.97 -9.39
N ALA A 17 0.23 -10.83 -8.15
CA ALA A 17 1.66 -10.95 -7.84
C ALA A 17 2.24 -12.31 -8.26
N GLY A 18 1.50 -13.40 -8.07
CA GLY A 18 1.94 -14.75 -8.44
C GLY A 18 2.15 -14.96 -9.94
N SER A 19 1.53 -14.16 -10.81
CA SER A 19 1.70 -14.25 -12.27
C SER A 19 2.72 -13.27 -12.84
N LEU A 20 3.32 -12.41 -12.03
CA LEU A 20 4.32 -11.44 -12.49
C LEU A 20 5.71 -12.08 -12.62
N ASP A 21 6.50 -11.63 -13.59
CA ASP A 21 7.93 -11.94 -13.62
C ASP A 21 8.71 -11.12 -12.56
N ASP A 22 9.97 -11.47 -12.34
CA ASP A 22 10.79 -10.84 -11.29
C ASP A 22 11.01 -9.33 -11.52
N ARG A 23 11.02 -8.89 -12.77
CA ARG A 23 11.15 -7.46 -13.11
C ARG A 23 9.88 -6.71 -12.71
N ALA A 24 8.73 -7.24 -13.07
CA ALA A 24 7.42 -6.68 -12.73
C ALA A 24 7.16 -6.73 -11.22
N LEU A 25 7.62 -7.78 -10.53
CA LEU A 25 7.62 -7.85 -9.07
C LEU A 25 8.47 -6.73 -8.46
N ARG A 26 9.69 -6.51 -8.94
CA ARG A 26 10.54 -5.40 -8.46
C ARG A 26 9.91 -4.02 -8.73
N GLU A 27 9.26 -3.84 -9.87
CA GLU A 27 8.53 -2.60 -10.16
C GLU A 27 7.33 -2.41 -9.22
N ALA A 28 6.61 -3.49 -8.89
CA ALA A 28 5.51 -3.49 -7.94
C ALA A 28 5.94 -3.23 -6.49
N MET A 29 7.24 -3.23 -6.18
CA MET A 29 7.77 -2.82 -4.88
C MET A 29 7.75 -1.29 -4.68
N LYS A 30 7.62 -0.51 -5.75
CA LYS A 30 7.60 0.95 -5.66
C LYS A 30 6.37 1.42 -4.85
N PRO A 31 6.53 2.41 -3.95
CA PRO A 31 5.40 2.97 -3.22
C PRO A 31 4.33 3.50 -4.17
N LEU A 32 3.05 3.21 -3.88
CA LEU A 32 1.94 3.77 -4.65
C LEU A 32 1.67 5.23 -4.31
N LEU A 33 2.08 5.68 -3.12
CA LEU A 33 2.00 7.09 -2.73
C LEU A 33 3.23 7.84 -3.21
N THR A 34 2.98 8.99 -3.84
CA THR A 34 4.02 10.00 -4.03
C THR A 34 4.43 10.61 -2.69
N PRO A 35 5.64 11.20 -2.57
CA PRO A 35 6.06 11.90 -1.35
C PRO A 35 5.08 13.02 -0.94
N LYS A 36 4.48 13.72 -1.91
CA LYS A 36 3.46 14.75 -1.66
C LYS A 36 2.20 14.16 -1.04
N GLN A 37 1.72 13.03 -1.55
CA GLN A 37 0.55 12.34 -1.00
C GLN A 37 0.81 11.78 0.40
N ALA A 38 2.00 11.23 0.66
CA ALA A 38 2.37 10.76 1.99
C ALA A 38 2.41 11.91 3.01
N ARG A 39 3.00 13.06 2.64
CA ARG A 39 2.98 14.28 3.48
C ARG A 39 1.55 14.76 3.73
N ARG A 40 0.73 14.80 2.67
CA ARG A 40 -0.68 15.21 2.78
C ARG A 40 -1.49 14.31 3.70
N LEU A 41 -1.30 13.00 3.63
CA LEU A 41 -1.94 12.05 4.54
C LEU A 41 -1.50 12.30 6.00
N ALA A 42 -0.22 12.57 6.24
CA ALA A 42 0.28 12.90 7.58
C ALA A 42 -0.33 14.22 8.12
N GLU A 43 -0.43 15.26 7.29
CA GLU A 43 -1.10 16.52 7.65
C GLU A 43 -2.57 16.32 8.02
N LEU A 44 -3.30 15.51 7.24
CA LEU A 44 -4.70 15.19 7.51
C LEU A 44 -4.85 14.37 8.80
N ASN A 45 -3.96 13.42 9.05
CA ASN A 45 -3.96 12.65 10.30
C ASN A 45 -3.70 13.55 11.51
N TYR A 46 -2.74 14.47 11.42
CA TYR A 46 -2.47 15.44 12.47
C TYR A 46 -3.67 16.36 12.71
N LYS A 47 -4.24 16.93 11.65
CA LYS A 47 -5.42 17.80 11.74
C LYS A 47 -6.62 17.06 12.34
N ALA A 48 -6.83 15.79 11.99
CA ALA A 48 -7.92 14.98 12.51
C ALA A 48 -7.87 14.85 14.04
N GLN A 49 -6.65 14.74 14.61
CA GLN A 49 -6.43 14.63 16.05
C GLN A 49 -6.62 15.97 16.79
N ASP A 50 -6.24 17.08 16.16
CA ASP A 50 -6.26 18.42 16.76
C ASP A 50 -7.62 19.12 16.61
N LYS A 51 -8.12 19.24 15.37
CA LYS A 51 -9.27 20.10 15.02
C LYS A 51 -10.44 19.35 14.39
N GLY A 52 -10.23 18.08 14.07
CA GLY A 52 -11.13 17.31 13.22
C GLY A 52 -11.02 17.70 11.73
N LEU A 53 -11.65 16.88 10.89
CA LEU A 53 -11.66 17.04 9.44
C LEU A 53 -13.03 17.45 8.91
N THR A 54 -13.01 18.28 7.88
CA THR A 54 -14.20 18.52 7.02
C THR A 54 -14.57 17.25 6.26
N ALA A 55 -15.78 17.20 5.69
CA ALA A 55 -16.21 16.05 4.88
C ALA A 55 -15.29 15.78 3.68
N ALA A 56 -14.86 16.83 2.98
CA ALA A 56 -13.93 16.72 1.86
C ALA A 56 -12.56 16.19 2.31
N GLU A 57 -12.05 16.65 3.45
CA GLU A 57 -10.77 16.18 3.99
C GLU A 57 -10.84 14.74 4.49
N ARG A 58 -11.97 14.28 5.04
CA ARG A 58 -12.15 12.86 5.38
C ARG A 58 -12.16 11.98 4.14
N ALA A 59 -12.82 12.43 3.08
CA ALA A 59 -12.80 11.70 1.81
C ALA A 59 -11.38 11.62 1.24
N GLU A 60 -10.64 12.73 1.27
CA GLU A 60 -9.23 12.78 0.86
C GLU A 60 -8.35 11.85 1.72
N GLN A 61 -8.49 11.92 3.06
CA GLN A 61 -7.77 11.08 3.99
C GLN A 61 -8.06 9.59 3.75
N SER A 62 -9.33 9.23 3.59
CA SER A 62 -9.75 7.84 3.35
C SER A 62 -9.17 7.30 2.04
N ALA A 63 -9.16 8.10 0.98
CA ALA A 63 -8.59 7.69 -0.31
C ALA A 63 -7.07 7.49 -0.22
N LEU A 64 -6.37 8.41 0.47
CA LEU A 64 -4.92 8.31 0.68
C LEU A 64 -4.54 7.16 1.60
N ALA A 65 -5.32 6.90 2.65
CA ALA A 65 -5.14 5.76 3.54
C ALA A 65 -5.33 4.44 2.80
N HIS A 66 -6.39 4.31 1.99
CA HIS A 66 -6.62 3.13 1.15
C HIS A 66 -5.45 2.86 0.21
N LEU A 67 -4.92 3.90 -0.43
CA LEU A 67 -3.74 3.77 -1.30
C LEU A 67 -2.50 3.31 -0.52
N ALA A 68 -2.35 3.78 0.73
CA ALA A 68 -1.21 3.43 1.58
C ALA A 68 -1.29 1.98 2.02
N ASP A 69 -2.47 1.51 2.41
CA ASP A 69 -2.69 0.12 2.80
C ASP A 69 -2.55 -0.83 1.62
N LYS A 70 -3.10 -0.45 0.46
CA LYS A 70 -2.85 -1.17 -0.80
C LYS A 70 -1.35 -1.28 -1.10
N SER A 71 -0.61 -0.18 -0.96
CA SER A 71 0.83 -0.19 -1.20
C SER A 71 1.57 -1.16 -0.27
N LYS A 72 1.20 -1.22 1.02
CA LYS A 72 1.81 -2.14 1.99
C LYS A 72 1.49 -3.60 1.66
N VAL A 73 0.22 -3.91 1.42
CA VAL A 73 -0.25 -5.28 1.18
C VAL A 73 0.32 -5.83 -0.13
N VAL A 74 0.32 -5.03 -1.20
CA VAL A 74 0.94 -5.42 -2.48
C VAL A 74 2.43 -5.68 -2.31
N ARG A 75 3.16 -4.80 -1.62
CA ARG A 75 4.59 -5.02 -1.33
C ARG A 75 4.82 -6.30 -0.53
N ALA A 76 3.99 -6.58 0.48
CA ALA A 76 4.09 -7.82 1.25
C ALA A 76 3.87 -9.07 0.38
N ALA A 77 2.87 -9.06 -0.49
CA ALA A 77 2.61 -10.15 -1.43
C ALA A 77 3.76 -10.35 -2.43
N VAL A 78 4.29 -9.26 -2.98
CA VAL A 78 5.43 -9.26 -3.89
C VAL A 78 6.69 -9.80 -3.20
N MET A 79 6.99 -9.37 -1.97
CA MET A 79 8.11 -9.92 -1.19
C MET A 79 7.93 -11.40 -0.91
N ALA A 80 6.72 -11.85 -0.56
CA ALA A 80 6.44 -13.27 -0.37
C ALA A 80 6.69 -14.08 -1.65
N GLU A 81 6.30 -13.55 -2.81
CA GLU A 81 6.52 -14.20 -4.10
C GLU A 81 8.00 -14.24 -4.49
N LEU A 82 8.73 -13.13 -4.36
CA LEU A 82 10.18 -13.08 -4.60
C LEU A 82 10.93 -14.07 -3.69
N ARG A 83 10.54 -14.16 -2.41
CA ARG A 83 11.12 -15.12 -1.47
C ARG A 83 10.87 -16.57 -1.89
N LYS A 84 9.66 -16.91 -2.38
CA LYS A 84 9.37 -18.26 -2.91
C LYS A 84 10.27 -18.62 -4.08
N ARG A 85 10.71 -17.63 -4.86
CA ARG A 85 11.62 -17.79 -6.01
C ARG A 85 13.10 -17.79 -5.61
N GLY A 86 13.42 -17.76 -4.32
CA GLY A 86 14.79 -17.78 -3.81
C GLY A 86 15.51 -16.43 -3.87
N VAL A 87 14.79 -15.33 -4.11
CA VAL A 87 15.36 -13.97 -4.03
C VAL A 87 15.51 -13.56 -2.57
N ASP A 88 16.69 -13.04 -2.21
CA ASP A 88 16.91 -12.44 -0.90
C ASP A 88 16.14 -11.10 -0.80
N VAL A 89 15.06 -11.11 -0.01
CA VAL A 89 14.21 -9.95 0.21
C VAL A 89 14.66 -9.08 1.38
N ALA A 90 15.71 -9.47 2.14
CA ALA A 90 16.23 -8.66 3.25
C ALA A 90 16.70 -7.28 2.75
N ASN A 91 17.34 -7.26 1.57
CA ASN A 91 17.78 -6.04 0.90
C ASN A 91 16.64 -5.16 0.34
N LEU A 92 15.37 -5.62 0.44
CA LEU A 92 14.20 -4.88 -0.04
C LEU A 92 13.37 -4.25 1.09
N ILE A 93 13.69 -4.58 2.34
CA ILE A 93 12.95 -4.12 3.54
C ILE A 93 13.58 -2.84 4.12
N ALA A 94 14.86 -2.59 3.85
CA ALA A 94 15.57 -1.39 4.29
C ALA A 94 16.06 -0.57 3.08
N PRO A 95 15.60 0.68 2.88
CA PRO A 95 16.36 1.67 2.12
C PRO A 95 17.56 2.20 2.91
#